data_AF-A0A501Q053-F1
#
_entry.id   AF-A0A501Q053-F1
#
_cell.length_a   1.000
_cell.length_b   1.000
_cell.length_c   1.000
_cell.angle_alpha   90.00
_cell.angle_beta   90.00
_cell.angle_gamma   90.00
#
_symmetry.space_group_name_H-M   'P 1'
#
loop_
_entity.id
_entity.type
_entity.pdbx_description
1 polymer ?
#
loop_
_entity_poly.entity_id
_entity_poly.type
_entity_poly.pdbx_seq_one_letter_code
_entity_poly.pdbx_strand_id
1 'polypeptide(L)'
;MKTYNDYLTGYKRGFIGFTTLSVLAQSCLGAIAAMFILMGGTSIWHMIQLFFVTIFCMGFNAAVLSQQKPKFVFAFLIVSVSFSIFFSLLNIHYLFA
;
A
#
# COMPACT_ATOMS: atom_id res chain seq x y z
N MET A 1 -21.98 1.66 4.74
CA MET A 1 -21.60 2.79 5.62
C MET A 1 -21.27 2.37 7.06
N LYS A 2 -22.01 1.42 7.67
CA LYS A 2 -21.77 0.97 9.06
C LYS A 2 -20.34 0.40 9.25
N THR A 3 -19.96 -0.56 8.42
CA THR A 3 -18.67 -1.28 8.46
C THR A 3 -17.43 -0.38 8.35
N TYR A 4 -17.37 0.56 7.39
CA TYR A 4 -16.23 1.49 7.25
C TYR A 4 -16.05 2.37 8.48
N ASN A 5 -17.16 2.90 9.01
CA ASN A 5 -17.11 3.78 10.19
C ASN A 5 -16.77 3.00 11.47
N ASP A 6 -17.18 1.74 11.59
CA ASP A 6 -16.81 0.87 12.71
C ASP A 6 -15.30 0.61 12.71
N TYR A 7 -14.70 0.22 11.56
CA TYR A 7 -13.26 0.04 11.43
C TYR A 7 -12.47 1.34 11.66
N LEU A 8 -12.96 2.47 11.13
CA LEU A 8 -12.33 3.76 11.35
C LEU A 8 -12.37 4.17 12.84
N THR A 9 -13.45 3.84 13.55
CA THR A 9 -13.59 4.12 14.99
C THR A 9 -12.63 3.26 15.81
N GLY A 10 -12.49 1.98 15.47
CA GLY A 10 -11.47 1.09 16.06
C GLY A 10 -10.05 1.57 15.78
N TYR A 11 -9.76 1.97 14.54
CA TYR A 11 -8.47 2.53 14.12
C TYR A 11 -8.12 3.79 14.90
N LYS A 12 -9.08 4.71 15.13
CA LYS A 12 -8.88 5.91 15.94
C LYS A 12 -8.57 5.58 17.41
N ARG A 13 -9.25 4.59 17.99
CA ARG A 13 -9.11 4.23 19.42
C ARG A 13 -7.73 3.65 19.74
N GLY A 14 -7.08 3.01 18.78
CA GLY A 14 -5.71 2.49 18.90
C GLY A 14 -4.75 3.08 17.86
N PHE A 15 -4.90 4.36 17.51
CA PHE A 15 -4.27 4.95 16.32
C PHE A 15 -2.78 4.65 16.19
N ILE A 16 -2.00 4.84 17.25
CA ILE A 16 -0.56 4.58 17.20
C ILE A 16 -0.26 3.10 16.92
N GLY A 17 -0.87 2.18 17.67
CA GLY A 17 -0.64 0.73 17.50
C GLY A 17 -1.11 0.21 16.14
N PHE A 18 -2.31 0.61 15.71
CA PHE A 18 -2.83 0.22 14.40
C PHE A 18 -2.02 0.82 13.26
N THR A 19 -1.59 2.08 13.37
CA THR A 19 -0.77 2.71 12.34
C THR A 19 0.58 2.04 12.19
N THR A 20 1.24 1.66 13.30
CA THR A 20 2.51 0.92 13.26
C THR A 20 2.33 -0.45 12.61
N LEU A 21 1.28 -1.20 12.98
CA LEU A 21 0.97 -2.50 12.37
C LEU A 21 0.67 -2.36 10.87
N SER A 22 -0.05 -1.31 10.50
CA SER A 22 -0.36 -0.95 9.12
C SER A 22 0.89 -0.65 8.29
N VAL A 23 1.84 0.13 8.82
CA VAL A 23 3.12 0.42 8.15
C VAL A 23 3.90 -0.86 7.91
N LEU A 24 3.97 -1.74 8.91
CA LEU A 24 4.64 -3.03 8.77
C LEU A 24 4.00 -3.89 7.68
N ALA A 25 2.69 -4.13 7.78
CA ALA A 25 1.96 -4.97 6.84
C ALA A 25 2.05 -4.43 5.40
N GLN A 26 1.87 -3.12 5.23
CA GLN A 26 1.95 -2.47 3.92
C GLN A 26 3.37 -2.52 3.33
N SER A 27 4.40 -2.33 4.15
CA SER A 27 5.79 -2.40 3.67
C SER A 27 6.13 -3.81 3.16
N CYS A 28 5.67 -4.85 3.85
CA CYS A 28 5.83 -6.24 3.40
C CYS A 28 5.10 -6.49 2.06
N LEU A 29 3.86 -6.03 1.93
CA LEU A 29 3.10 -6.17 0.68
C LEU A 29 3.74 -5.39 -0.47
N GLY A 30 4.23 -4.17 -0.21
CA GLY A 30 4.94 -3.37 -1.20
C GLY A 30 6.24 -4.02 -1.67
N ALA A 31 6.99 -4.65 -0.76
CA ALA A 31 8.21 -5.39 -1.11
C ALA A 31 7.90 -6.61 -2.01
N ILE A 32 6.84 -7.35 -1.69
CA ILE A 32 6.39 -8.49 -2.53
C ILE A 32 5.98 -8.00 -3.92
N ALA A 33 5.20 -6.91 -4.01
CA ALA A 33 4.80 -6.32 -5.28
C ALA A 33 6.01 -5.85 -6.10
N ALA A 34 6.98 -5.18 -5.47
CA ALA A 34 8.22 -4.75 -6.11
C ALA A 34 9.02 -5.94 -6.66
N MET A 35 9.10 -7.03 -5.90
CA MET A 35 9.78 -8.25 -6.33
C MET A 35 9.11 -8.86 -7.56
N PHE A 36 7.78 -8.98 -7.59
CA PHE A 36 7.07 -9.52 -8.76
C PHE A 36 7.25 -8.65 -10.01
N ILE A 37 7.26 -7.32 -9.86
CA ILE A 37 7.51 -6.39 -10.96
C ILE A 37 8.91 -6.61 -11.53
N LEU A 38 9.93 -6.70 -10.67
CA LEU A 38 11.32 -6.84 -11.09
C LEU A 38 11.65 -8.22 -11.66
N MET A 39 10.93 -9.26 -11.22
CA MET A 39 11.07 -10.62 -11.74
C MET A 39 10.58 -10.74 -13.19
N GLY A 40 9.63 -9.89 -13.60
CA GLY A 40 9.21 -9.78 -15.01
C GLY A 40 10.26 -9.12 -15.92
N GLY A 41 11.27 -8.47 -15.34
CA GLY A 41 12.36 -7.81 -16.05
C GLY A 41 12.54 -6.34 -15.66
N THR A 42 13.41 -5.64 -16.38
CA THR A 42 13.80 -4.25 -16.10
C THR A 42 13.47 -3.29 -17.25
N SER A 43 12.49 -3.65 -18.08
CA SER A 43 11.97 -2.76 -19.12
C SER A 43 11.37 -1.47 -18.53
N ILE A 44 11.28 -0.43 -19.35
CA ILE A 44 10.74 0.88 -18.93
C ILE A 44 9.33 0.76 -18.33
N TRP A 45 8.54 -0.22 -18.81
CA TRP A 45 7.19 -0.49 -18.34
C TRP A 45 7.17 -1.01 -16.90
N HIS A 46 8.08 -1.92 -16.55
CA HIS A 46 8.20 -2.41 -15.16
C HIS A 46 8.67 -1.30 -14.22
N MET A 47 9.59 -0.44 -14.65
CA MET A 47 10.06 0.67 -13.82
C MET A 47 8.97 1.71 -13.52
N ILE A 48 8.08 1.99 -14.49
CA ILE A 48 6.93 2.89 -14.26
C ILE A 48 5.96 2.29 -13.24
N GLN A 49 5.67 0.99 -13.33
CA GLN A 49 4.81 0.30 -12.36
C GLN A 49 5.44 0.29 -10.97
N LEU A 50 6.74 0.00 -10.89
CA LEU A 50 7.51 0.05 -9.64
C LEU A 50 7.42 1.44 -9.01
N PHE A 51 7.61 2.50 -9.79
CA PHE A 51 7.52 3.89 -9.34
C PHE A 51 6.16 4.21 -8.71
N PHE A 52 5.05 3.80 -9.36
CA PHE A 52 3.72 3.99 -8.78
C PHE A 52 3.55 3.22 -7.47
N VAL A 53 3.96 1.95 -7.40
CA VAL A 53 3.89 1.18 -6.15
C VAL A 53 4.71 1.85 -5.04
N THR A 54 5.91 2.33 -5.34
CA THR A 54 6.79 2.97 -4.34
C THR A 54 6.23 4.30 -3.85
N ILE A 55 5.72 5.16 -4.74
CA ILE A 55 5.22 6.48 -4.33
C ILE A 55 3.96 6.37 -3.47
N PHE A 56 3.07 5.41 -3.73
CA PHE A 56 1.92 5.16 -2.87
C PHE A 56 2.33 4.58 -1.51
N CYS A 57 3.31 3.67 -1.49
CA CYS A 57 3.85 3.14 -0.24
C CYS A 57 4.51 4.22 0.62
N MET A 58 5.39 5.03 0.03
CA MET A 58 6.04 6.13 0.73
C MET A 58 5.08 7.26 1.09
N GLY A 59 4.04 7.49 0.27
CA GLY A 59 2.99 8.47 0.56
C GLY A 59 2.18 8.12 1.81
N PHE A 60 1.89 6.84 2.04
CA PHE A 60 1.29 6.38 3.30
C PHE A 60 2.21 6.65 4.49
N ASN A 61 3.50 6.28 4.38
CA ASN A 61 4.48 6.53 5.45
C ASN A 61 4.61 8.03 5.75
N ALA A 62 4.59 8.88 4.73
CA ALA A 62 4.59 10.32 4.87
C ALA A 62 3.31 10.86 5.55
N ALA A 63 2.13 10.31 5.21
CA ALA A 63 0.87 10.66 5.86
C ALA A 63 0.86 10.30 7.35
N VAL A 64 1.49 9.18 7.72
CA VAL A 64 1.69 8.75 9.10
C VAL A 64 2.64 9.70 9.84
N LEU A 65 3.82 9.97 9.26
CA LEU A 65 4.85 10.82 9.90
C LEU A 65 4.39 12.27 10.05
N SER A 66 3.65 12.81 9.08
CA SER A 66 3.05 14.15 9.16
C SER A 66 1.83 14.23 10.08
N GLN A 67 1.52 13.17 10.83
CA GLN A 67 0.41 13.11 11.80
C GLN A 67 -0.92 13.54 11.19
N GLN A 68 -1.19 13.11 9.95
CA GLN A 68 -2.45 13.43 9.29
C GLN A 68 -3.64 12.84 10.06
N LYS A 69 -4.82 13.43 9.82
CA LYS A 69 -6.06 12.97 10.44
C LYS A 69 -6.23 11.45 10.20
N PRO A 70 -6.62 10.65 11.20
CA PRO A 70 -6.71 9.19 11.08
C PRO A 70 -7.57 8.70 9.91
N LYS A 71 -8.58 9.49 9.54
CA LYS A 71 -9.43 9.21 8.36
C LYS A 71 -8.65 9.25 7.05
N PHE A 72 -7.72 10.21 6.92
CA PHE A 72 -6.88 10.35 5.75
C PHE A 72 -5.85 9.22 5.69
N VAL A 73 -5.16 8.94 6.80
CA VAL A 73 -4.18 7.85 6.91
C VAL A 73 -4.82 6.50 6.57
N PHE A 74 -6.01 6.21 7.10
CA PHE A 74 -6.74 4.97 6.82
C PHE A 74 -7.18 4.87 5.36
N ALA A 75 -7.63 5.98 4.74
CA ALA A 75 -7.95 5.98 3.31
C ALA A 75 -6.71 5.75 2.45
N PHE A 76 -5.59 6.37 2.80
CA PHE A 76 -4.31 6.24 2.09
C PHE A 76 -3.77 4.81 2.16
N LEU A 77 -3.94 4.14 3.30
CA LEU A 77 -3.63 2.71 3.48
C LEU A 77 -4.40 1.83 2.52
N ILE A 78 -5.71 2.07 2.39
CA ILE A 78 -6.55 1.27 1.49
C ILE A 78 -6.06 1.46 0.05
N VAL A 79 -5.78 2.70 -0.34
CA VAL A 79 -5.26 3.03 -1.67
C VAL A 79 -3.93 2.32 -1.94
N SER A 80 -2.94 2.45 -1.05
CA SER A 80 -1.61 1.86 -1.22
C SER A 80 -1.65 0.32 -1.30
N VAL A 81 -2.46 -0.33 -0.46
CA VAL A 81 -2.64 -1.78 -0.48
C VAL A 81 -3.35 -2.22 -1.77
N SER A 82 -4.43 -1.55 -2.16
CA SER A 82 -5.14 -1.84 -3.40
C SER A 82 -4.23 -1.68 -4.63
N PHE A 83 -3.42 -0.63 -4.69
CA PHE A 83 -2.47 -0.42 -5.78
C PHE A 83 -1.38 -1.49 -5.80
N SER A 84 -0.82 -1.85 -4.65
CA SER A 84 0.21 -2.90 -4.55
C SER A 84 -0.34 -4.26 -5.02
N ILE A 85 -1.57 -4.62 -4.63
CA ILE A 85 -2.23 -5.85 -5.07
C ILE A 85 -2.52 -5.79 -6.57
N PHE A 86 -3.06 -4.68 -7.07
CA PHE A 86 -3.40 -4.51 -8.47
C PHE A 86 -2.18 -4.68 -9.39
N PHE A 87 -1.07 -4.00 -9.09
CA PHE A 87 0.16 -4.13 -9.87
C PHE A 87 0.81 -5.51 -9.73
N SER A 88 0.73 -6.12 -8.55
CA SER A 88 1.21 -7.49 -8.33
C SER A 88 0.44 -8.50 -9.19
N LEU A 89 -0.90 -8.36 -9.30
CA LEU A 89 -1.75 -9.23 -10.14
C LEU A 89 -1.47 -9.04 -11.63
N LEU A 90 -1.29 -7.79 -12.08
CA LEU A 90 -0.95 -7.51 -13.47
C LEU A 90 0.40 -8.14 -13.85
N ASN A 91 1.42 -8.04 -12.99
CA ASN A 91 2.73 -8.62 -13.29
C ASN A 91 2.74 -10.15 -13.20
N ILE A 92 1.96 -10.75 -12.28
CA ILE A 92 1.79 -12.21 -12.23
C ILE A 92 1.26 -12.77 -13.55
N HIS A 93 0.37 -12.04 -14.23
CA HIS A 93 -0.13 -12.48 -15.53
C HIS A 93 0.94 -12.44 -16.62
N TYR A 94 1.83 -11.43 -16.61
CA TYR A 94 2.98 -11.36 -17.53
C TYR A 94 4.09 -12.38 -17.23
N LEU A 95 4.21 -12.83 -15.97
CA LEU A 95 5.23 -13.80 -15.55
C LEU A 95 4.86 -15.25 -15.95
N PHE A 96 3.58 -15.55 -16.18
CA PHE A 96 3.06 -16.90 -16.47
C PHE A 96 2.56 -17.07 -17.92
N ALA A 97 2.72 -16.07 -18.77
CA ALA A 97 2.44 -16.10 -20.21
C ALA A 97 3.76 -16.16 -20.99
#